data_AF-A0A078BN34-F1
#
_entry.id   AF-A0A078BN34-F1
#
_cell.length_a   1.000
_cell.length_b   1.000
_cell.length_c   1.000
_cell.angle_alpha   90.00
_cell.angle_beta   90.00
_cell.angle_gamma   90.00
#
_symmetry.space_group_name_H-M   'P 1'
#
loop_
_entity.id
_entity.type
_entity.pdbx_description
1 polymer ?
#
loop_
_entity_poly.entity_id
_entity_poly.type
_entity_poly.pdbx_seq_one_letter_code
_entity_poly.pdbx_strand_id
1 'polypeptide(L)'
;MHPFLTSTVLVALAEIGDKTQLLSLLLAARYRAPIPIILGILIATLANHGIAAGVGDMLAHTLKPSVLNWAVVLSFVVMGLWILVPDKLDEENLSKRSARGIFLTAALSFFLAEMGDKTQVATVALAARFSEWIPVVAGTTLGMLLANVPAVLFGHRFADRLPSRWIHAVAAVMFIVLGALALRTALQAQ
;
A
#
# COMPACT_ATOMS: atom_id res chain seq x y z
N MET A 1 10.89 -7.94 -15.70
CA MET A 1 10.50 -8.20 -14.29
C MET A 1 9.03 -8.56 -14.28
N HIS A 2 8.61 -9.54 -13.49
CA HIS A 2 7.21 -9.99 -13.45
C HIS A 2 6.34 -8.94 -12.71
N PRO A 3 5.32 -8.33 -13.35
CA PRO A 3 4.57 -7.20 -12.77
C PRO A 3 3.95 -7.54 -11.41
N PHE A 4 3.34 -8.71 -11.30
CA PHE A 4 2.74 -9.21 -10.05
C PHE A 4 3.75 -9.35 -8.91
N LEU A 5 4.93 -9.94 -9.15
CA LEU A 5 5.91 -10.15 -8.08
C LEU A 5 6.54 -8.82 -7.65
N THR A 6 6.81 -7.95 -8.62
CA THR A 6 7.38 -6.62 -8.36
C THR A 6 6.42 -5.78 -7.52
N SER A 7 5.13 -5.81 -7.86
CA SER A 7 4.11 -5.06 -7.14
C SER A 7 3.80 -5.64 -5.76
N THR A 8 3.78 -6.97 -5.62
CA THR A 8 3.67 -7.63 -4.30
C THR A 8 4.79 -7.25 -3.35
N VAL A 9 6.04 -7.39 -3.80
CA VAL A 9 7.20 -7.12 -2.95
C VAL A 9 7.23 -5.64 -2.57
N LEU A 10 7.05 -4.73 -3.54
CA LEU A 10 7.06 -3.30 -3.27
C LEU A 10 5.99 -2.90 -2.26
N VAL A 11 4.74 -3.29 -2.50
CA VAL A 11 3.62 -2.90 -1.62
C VAL A 11 3.76 -3.53 -0.25
N ALA A 12 4.11 -4.82 -0.17
CA ALA A 12 4.35 -5.45 1.14
C ALA A 12 5.37 -4.68 1.96
N LEU A 13 6.45 -4.18 1.35
CA LEU A 13 7.51 -3.48 2.07
C LEU A 13 7.17 -2.02 2.36
N ALA A 14 6.36 -1.37 1.52
CA ALA A 14 5.83 -0.03 1.78
C ALA A 14 4.84 -0.01 2.96
N GLU A 15 4.08 -1.10 3.12
CA GLU A 15 3.01 -1.26 4.11
C GLU A 15 3.51 -1.69 5.49
N ILE A 16 4.70 -2.29 5.60
CA ILE A 16 5.26 -2.61 6.91
C ILE A 16 5.52 -1.28 7.64
N GLY A 17 4.98 -1.17 8.86
CA GLY A 17 5.13 -0.07 9.81
C GLY A 17 4.27 1.14 9.52
N ASP A 18 3.40 1.05 8.50
CA ASP A 18 2.64 2.19 8.04
C ASP A 18 1.35 2.44 8.83
N LYS A 19 0.71 3.59 8.58
CA LYS A 19 -0.57 4.00 9.19
C LYS A 19 -1.67 2.95 9.05
N THR A 20 -1.73 2.28 7.90
CA THR A 20 -2.66 1.17 7.60
C THR A 20 -2.34 -0.05 8.44
N GLN A 21 -1.07 -0.40 8.64
CA GLN A 21 -0.69 -1.50 9.53
C GLN A 21 -0.99 -1.18 11.01
N LEU A 22 -0.80 0.07 11.44
CA LEU A 22 -1.25 0.53 12.76
C LEU A 22 -2.77 0.46 12.89
N LEU A 23 -3.52 0.89 11.87
CA LEU A 23 -4.97 0.74 11.82
C LEU A 23 -5.39 -0.74 11.90
N SER A 24 -4.71 -1.66 11.21
CA SER A 24 -4.91 -3.12 11.34
C SER A 24 -4.75 -3.59 12.78
N LEU A 25 -3.68 -3.17 13.47
CA LEU A 25 -3.42 -3.51 14.86
C LEU A 25 -4.51 -2.96 15.79
N LEU A 26 -4.91 -1.71 15.59
CA LEU A 26 -5.96 -1.06 16.38
C LEU A 26 -7.31 -1.77 16.19
N LEU A 27 -7.70 -2.07 14.95
CA LEU A 27 -8.93 -2.80 14.66
C LEU A 27 -8.90 -4.21 15.27
N ALA A 28 -7.76 -4.91 15.20
CA ALA A 28 -7.58 -6.23 15.78
C ALA A 28 -7.65 -6.22 17.32
N ALA A 29 -6.97 -5.27 17.96
CA ALA A 29 -7.00 -5.10 19.41
C ALA A 29 -8.41 -4.72 19.90
N ARG A 30 -9.10 -3.86 19.16
CA ARG A 30 -10.43 -3.32 19.50
C ARG A 30 -11.55 -4.34 19.30
N TYR A 31 -11.60 -4.99 18.15
CA TYR A 31 -12.75 -5.82 17.77
C TYR A 31 -12.52 -7.32 17.93
N ARG A 32 -11.25 -7.78 17.98
CA ARG A 32 -10.88 -9.20 18.15
C ARG A 32 -11.58 -10.14 17.15
N ALA A 33 -11.94 -9.62 15.99
CA ALA A 33 -12.69 -10.32 14.94
C ALA A 33 -11.87 -10.29 13.64
N PRO A 34 -10.88 -11.19 13.48
CA PRO A 34 -9.90 -11.09 12.40
C PRO A 34 -10.53 -11.24 11.01
N ILE A 35 -11.50 -12.15 10.83
CA ILE A 35 -12.09 -12.43 9.52
C ILE A 35 -12.82 -11.20 8.93
N PRO A 36 -13.76 -10.54 9.65
CA PRO A 36 -14.37 -9.32 9.15
C PRO A 36 -13.37 -8.21 8.83
N ILE A 37 -12.30 -8.07 9.62
CA ILE A 37 -11.27 -7.06 9.39
C ILE A 37 -10.49 -7.36 8.11
N ILE A 38 -10.00 -8.59 7.94
CA ILE A 38 -9.24 -9.02 6.76
C ILE A 38 -10.08 -8.85 5.48
N LEU A 39 -11.35 -9.23 5.52
CA LEU A 39 -12.25 -9.02 4.39
C LEU A 39 -12.45 -7.53 4.09
N GLY A 40 -12.54 -6.69 5.13
CA GLY A 40 -12.65 -5.24 4.96
C GLY A 40 -11.41 -4.67 4.28
N ILE A 41 -10.22 -5.07 4.72
CA ILE A 41 -8.93 -4.69 4.11
C ILE A 41 -8.91 -5.13 2.64
N LEU A 42 -9.18 -6.41 2.36
CA LEU A 42 -9.19 -6.94 1.00
C LEU A 42 -10.07 -6.11 0.05
N ILE A 43 -11.31 -5.81 0.46
CA ILE A 43 -12.24 -5.05 -0.38
C ILE A 43 -11.81 -3.60 -0.57
N ALA A 44 -11.33 -2.95 0.50
CA ALA A 44 -10.80 -1.60 0.43
C ALA A 44 -9.59 -1.52 -0.52
N THR A 45 -8.67 -2.46 -0.41
CA THR A 45 -7.46 -2.56 -1.22
C THR A 45 -7.79 -2.82 -2.68
N LEU A 46 -8.67 -3.77 -2.99
CA LEU A 46 -9.10 -4.03 -4.36
C LEU A 46 -9.72 -2.79 -5.01
N ALA A 47 -10.54 -2.05 -4.26
CA ALA A 47 -11.11 -0.80 -4.76
C ALA A 47 -10.03 0.26 -5.00
N ASN A 48 -9.18 0.54 -4.02
CA ASN A 48 -8.15 1.59 -4.14
C ASN A 48 -7.08 1.27 -5.18
N HIS A 49 -6.56 0.06 -5.18
CA HIS A 49 -5.55 -0.37 -6.14
C HIS A 49 -6.14 -0.57 -7.53
N GLY A 50 -7.41 -1.01 -7.63
CA GLY A 50 -8.13 -1.04 -8.90
C GLY A 50 -8.26 0.34 -9.53
N ILE A 51 -8.67 1.35 -8.75
CA ILE A 51 -8.75 2.75 -9.21
C ILE A 51 -7.35 3.25 -9.63
N ALA A 52 -6.34 3.05 -8.77
CA ALA A 52 -4.98 3.49 -9.04
C ALA A 52 -4.39 2.86 -10.30
N ALA A 53 -4.55 1.54 -10.46
CA ALA A 53 -4.04 0.82 -11.61
C ALA A 53 -4.79 1.21 -12.89
N GLY A 54 -6.11 1.42 -12.82
CA GLY A 54 -6.89 1.91 -13.95
C GLY A 54 -6.45 3.31 -14.40
N VAL A 55 -6.15 4.21 -13.45
CA VAL A 55 -5.56 5.53 -13.76
C VAL A 55 -4.18 5.38 -14.38
N GLY A 56 -3.32 4.53 -13.81
CA GLY A 56 -1.97 4.27 -14.35
C GLY A 56 -1.98 3.72 -15.77
N ASP A 57 -2.89 2.77 -16.04
CA ASP A 57 -3.10 2.20 -17.37
C ASP A 57 -3.59 3.27 -18.37
N MET A 58 -4.56 4.10 -17.97
CA MET A 58 -5.03 5.22 -18.80
C MET A 58 -3.89 6.20 -19.14
N LEU A 59 -3.01 6.50 -18.18
CA LEU A 59 -1.85 7.36 -18.40
C LEU A 59 -0.82 6.72 -19.35
N ALA A 60 -0.67 5.40 -19.33
CA ALA A 60 0.23 4.69 -20.24
C ALA A 60 -0.16 4.80 -21.72
N HIS A 61 -1.45 4.85 -21.99
CA HIS A 61 -1.96 4.92 -23.36
C HIS A 61 -2.08 6.36 -23.88
N THR A 62 -2.01 7.36 -23.01
CA THR A 62 -2.19 8.78 -23.35
C THR A 62 -0.89 9.59 -23.34
N LEU A 63 0.11 9.18 -22.56
CA LEU A 63 1.36 9.91 -22.42
C LEU A 63 2.51 9.27 -23.20
N LYS A 64 3.45 10.11 -23.67
CA LYS A 64 4.67 9.63 -24.33
C LYS A 64 5.49 8.78 -23.35
N PRO A 65 6.13 7.68 -23.80
CA PRO A 65 6.93 6.79 -22.93
C PRO A 65 8.00 7.53 -22.10
N SER A 66 8.61 8.58 -22.66
CA SER A 66 9.59 9.41 -21.94
C SER A 66 8.98 10.15 -20.75
N VAL A 67 7.77 10.69 -20.89
CA VAL A 67 7.06 11.39 -19.80
C VAL A 67 6.66 10.40 -18.70
N LEU A 68 6.19 9.22 -19.09
CA LEU A 68 5.78 8.17 -18.16
C LEU A 68 6.95 7.62 -17.34
N ASN A 69 8.10 7.38 -17.98
CA ASN A 69 9.30 6.92 -17.29
C ASN A 69 9.79 7.93 -16.25
N TRP A 70 9.81 9.22 -16.57
CA TRP A 70 10.18 10.27 -15.62
C TRP A 70 9.14 10.45 -14.51
N ALA A 71 7.84 10.31 -14.81
CA ALA A 71 6.79 10.33 -13.80
C ALA A 71 6.94 9.18 -12.78
N VAL A 72 7.26 7.98 -13.24
CA VAL A 72 7.50 6.82 -12.36
C VAL A 72 8.74 7.05 -11.49
N VAL A 73 9.84 7.52 -12.06
CA VAL A 73 11.06 7.86 -11.29
C VAL A 73 10.76 8.91 -10.23
N LEU A 74 10.08 10.00 -10.60
CA LEU A 74 9.74 11.08 -9.68
C LEU A 74 8.83 10.58 -8.56
N SER A 75 7.85 9.72 -8.87
CA SER A 75 6.95 9.15 -7.86
C SER A 75 7.68 8.31 -6.81
N PHE A 76 8.66 7.49 -7.20
CA PHE A 76 9.43 6.71 -6.23
C PHE A 76 10.35 7.56 -5.36
N VAL A 77 10.91 8.63 -5.93
CA VAL A 77 11.72 9.60 -5.16
C VAL A 77 10.86 10.36 -4.16
N VAL A 78 9.72 10.91 -4.60
CA VAL A 78 8.75 11.59 -3.71
C VAL A 78 8.31 10.63 -2.61
N MET A 79 8.10 9.36 -2.94
CA MET A 79 7.73 8.35 -1.96
C MET A 79 8.77 8.12 -0.87
N GLY A 80 10.01 7.89 -1.29
CA GLY A 80 11.10 7.60 -0.36
C GLY A 80 11.32 8.74 0.62
N LEU A 81 10.98 9.97 0.23
CA LEU A 81 11.02 11.15 1.08
C LEU A 81 9.77 11.27 1.98
N TRP A 82 8.57 11.08 1.43
CA TRP A 82 7.30 11.21 2.18
C TRP A 82 7.22 10.22 3.34
N ILE A 83 7.71 9.00 3.14
CA ILE A 83 7.67 7.93 4.15
C ILE A 83 8.43 8.28 5.45
N LEU A 84 9.26 9.33 5.43
CA LEU A 84 10.02 9.79 6.59
C LEU A 84 9.19 10.71 7.52
N VAL A 85 7.98 11.09 7.13
CA VAL A 85 7.09 11.98 7.89
C VAL A 85 6.11 11.13 8.74
N PRO A 86 6.17 11.19 10.09
CA PRO A 86 5.29 10.41 10.95
C PRO A 86 3.91 11.08 11.16
N ASP A 87 2.83 10.32 10.95
CA ASP A 87 1.45 10.73 11.17
C ASP A 87 0.95 10.47 12.62
N LYS A 88 -0.10 11.20 13.03
CA LYS A 88 -0.78 11.07 14.34
C LYS A 88 -2.24 10.63 14.13
N LEU A 89 -2.72 9.71 14.97
CA LEU A 89 -4.10 9.21 14.95
C LEU A 89 -4.82 9.58 16.24
N ASP A 90 -6.06 10.06 16.13
CA ASP A 90 -6.95 10.37 17.26
C ASP A 90 -8.04 9.29 17.41
N GLU A 91 -8.36 8.91 18.65
CA GLU A 91 -9.21 7.76 18.97
C GLU A 91 -10.58 8.16 19.57
N GLU A 92 -11.69 7.63 19.04
CA GLU A 92 -13.02 7.69 19.69
C GLU A 92 -13.80 6.35 19.67
N ASN A 93 -14.64 6.16 20.71
CA ASN A 93 -15.19 4.93 21.32
C ASN A 93 -16.41 4.26 20.63
N LEU A 94 -16.40 2.93 20.38
CA LEU A 94 -17.53 2.15 19.79
C LEU A 94 -17.42 0.61 20.02
N SER A 95 -17.58 0.11 21.24
CA SER A 95 -17.32 -1.30 21.61
C SER A 95 -18.50 -2.31 21.48
N LYS A 96 -19.50 -2.10 20.59
CA LYS A 96 -20.64 -3.04 20.42
C LYS A 96 -21.11 -3.24 18.96
N ARG A 97 -20.21 -3.41 17.98
CA ARG A 97 -20.59 -3.63 16.56
C ARG A 97 -20.70 -5.11 16.19
N SER A 98 -21.68 -5.44 15.34
CA SER A 98 -21.83 -6.76 14.70
C SER A 98 -20.71 -7.04 13.68
N ALA A 99 -20.50 -8.30 13.28
CA ALA A 99 -19.48 -8.68 12.29
C ALA A 99 -19.57 -7.86 10.98
N ARG A 100 -20.80 -7.60 10.49
CA ARG A 100 -21.04 -6.72 9.33
C ARG A 100 -20.60 -5.28 9.60
N GLY A 101 -20.86 -4.77 10.81
CA GLY A 101 -20.41 -3.44 11.22
C GLY A 101 -18.90 -3.34 11.31
N ILE A 102 -18.22 -4.38 11.82
CA ILE A 102 -16.75 -4.44 11.90
C ILE A 102 -16.13 -4.49 10.51
N PHE A 103 -16.65 -5.35 9.61
CA PHE A 103 -16.24 -5.39 8.21
C PHE A 103 -16.37 -4.02 7.54
N LEU A 104 -17.53 -3.37 7.66
CA LEU A 104 -17.75 -2.06 7.03
C LEU A 104 -16.85 -0.98 7.62
N THR A 105 -16.57 -1.04 8.93
CA THR A 105 -15.61 -0.13 9.59
C THR A 105 -14.22 -0.34 9.01
N ALA A 106 -13.73 -1.59 8.97
CA ALA A 106 -12.42 -1.90 8.42
C ALA A 106 -12.32 -1.46 6.96
N ALA A 107 -13.32 -1.78 6.12
CA ALA A 107 -13.33 -1.41 4.71
C ALA A 107 -13.28 0.11 4.50
N LEU A 108 -14.17 0.87 5.16
CA LEU A 108 -14.22 2.32 4.98
C LEU A 108 -12.99 3.01 5.56
N SER A 109 -12.54 2.61 6.75
CA SER A 109 -11.35 3.20 7.38
C SER A 109 -10.09 2.92 6.57
N PHE A 110 -9.91 1.69 6.07
CA PHE A 110 -8.79 1.38 5.19
C PHE A 110 -8.88 2.13 3.87
N PHE A 111 -10.06 2.15 3.25
CA PHE A 111 -10.25 2.83 1.98
C PHE A 111 -9.87 4.31 2.09
N LEU A 112 -10.35 4.99 3.12
CA LEU A 112 -10.03 6.40 3.37
C LEU A 112 -8.56 6.62 3.74
N ALA A 113 -7.96 5.74 4.54
CA ALA A 113 -6.55 5.86 4.94
C ALA A 113 -5.58 5.72 3.75
N GLU A 114 -5.93 4.86 2.79
CA GLU A 114 -5.18 4.56 1.57
C GLU A 114 -5.39 5.58 0.43
N MET A 115 -6.45 6.39 0.50
CA MET A 115 -6.73 7.38 -0.55
C MET A 115 -5.68 8.49 -0.56
N GLY A 116 -5.00 8.65 -1.70
CA GLY A 116 -3.91 9.59 -1.91
C GLY A 116 -2.59 9.14 -1.28
N ASP A 117 -2.52 7.91 -0.79
CA ASP A 117 -1.35 7.44 -0.06
C ASP A 117 -0.23 6.93 -0.97
N LYS A 118 0.94 6.72 -0.35
CA LYS A 118 2.12 6.18 -0.99
C LYS A 118 1.80 4.92 -1.81
N THR A 119 1.12 3.96 -1.23
CA THR A 119 0.85 2.69 -1.90
C THR A 119 -0.03 2.87 -3.14
N GLN A 120 -0.93 3.86 -3.14
CA GLN A 120 -1.74 4.23 -4.29
C GLN A 120 -0.91 4.86 -5.42
N VAL A 121 -0.02 5.80 -5.10
CA VAL A 121 0.88 6.44 -6.09
C VAL A 121 1.83 5.40 -6.71
N ALA A 122 2.39 4.50 -5.91
CA ALA A 122 3.21 3.40 -6.40
C ALA A 122 2.42 2.47 -7.35
N THR A 123 1.16 2.18 -7.02
CA THR A 123 0.29 1.35 -7.86
C THR A 123 0.01 1.99 -9.22
N VAL A 124 -0.27 3.31 -9.26
CA VAL A 124 -0.41 4.08 -10.52
C VAL A 124 0.88 3.93 -11.35
N ALA A 125 2.04 4.18 -10.74
CA ALA A 125 3.33 4.14 -11.41
C ALA A 125 3.66 2.74 -11.96
N LEU A 126 3.37 1.69 -11.20
CA LEU A 126 3.59 0.31 -11.63
C LEU A 126 2.66 -0.09 -12.78
N ALA A 127 1.37 0.24 -12.71
CA ALA A 127 0.42 -0.04 -13.77
C ALA A 127 0.79 0.71 -15.06
N ALA A 128 1.20 1.98 -14.91
CA ALA A 128 1.69 2.79 -16.02
C ALA A 128 2.95 2.18 -16.67
N ARG A 129 3.89 1.69 -15.86
CA ARG A 129 5.16 1.13 -16.32
C ARG A 129 5.01 -0.23 -17.01
N PHE A 130 4.16 -1.10 -16.49
CA PHE A 130 4.01 -2.46 -17.01
C PHE A 130 2.95 -2.57 -18.11
N SER A 131 2.04 -1.59 -18.25
CA SER A 131 0.90 -1.66 -19.17
C SER A 131 0.04 -2.93 -18.95
N GLU A 132 0.04 -3.43 -17.71
CA GLU A 132 -0.60 -4.67 -17.27
C GLU A 132 -1.27 -4.42 -15.92
N TRP A 133 -2.45 -3.80 -15.91
CA TRP A 133 -3.11 -3.38 -14.68
C TRP A 133 -3.61 -4.56 -13.82
N ILE A 134 -4.11 -5.66 -14.40
CA ILE A 134 -4.63 -6.81 -13.64
C ILE A 134 -3.53 -7.48 -12.79
N PRO A 135 -2.37 -7.88 -13.35
CA PRO A 135 -1.27 -8.45 -12.55
C PRO A 135 -0.75 -7.48 -11.49
N VAL A 136 -0.75 -6.17 -11.79
CA VAL A 136 -0.36 -5.14 -10.82
C VAL A 136 -1.33 -5.11 -9.65
N VAL A 137 -2.65 -5.02 -9.88
CA VAL A 137 -3.68 -5.03 -8.83
C VAL A 137 -3.63 -6.30 -8.00
N ALA A 138 -3.49 -7.46 -8.64
CA ALA A 138 -3.39 -8.74 -7.92
C ALA A 138 -2.15 -8.76 -7.02
N GLY A 139 -1.01 -8.29 -7.54
CA GLY A 139 0.23 -8.28 -6.79
C GLY A 139 0.24 -7.27 -5.66
N THR A 140 -0.22 -6.02 -5.88
CA THR A 140 -0.31 -5.00 -4.82
C THR A 140 -1.30 -5.42 -3.74
N THR A 141 -2.44 -6.02 -4.11
CA THR A 141 -3.40 -6.57 -3.15
C THR A 141 -2.78 -7.66 -2.29
N LEU A 142 -2.04 -8.60 -2.92
CA LEU A 142 -1.33 -9.62 -2.15
C LEU A 142 -0.28 -9.00 -1.21
N GLY A 143 0.48 -8.00 -1.67
CA GLY A 143 1.47 -7.31 -0.85
C GLY A 143 0.85 -6.65 0.39
N MET A 144 -0.27 -5.96 0.18
CA MET A 144 -1.04 -5.30 1.24
C MET A 144 -1.55 -6.31 2.28
N LEU A 145 -2.09 -7.44 1.82
CA LEU A 145 -2.54 -8.52 2.72
C LEU A 145 -1.37 -9.16 3.47
N LEU A 146 -0.23 -9.38 2.82
CA LEU A 146 0.95 -9.95 3.47
C LEU A 146 1.48 -9.06 4.60
N ALA A 147 1.36 -7.74 4.48
CA ALA A 147 1.75 -6.81 5.54
C ALA A 147 0.70 -6.72 6.66
N ASN A 148 -0.59 -6.68 6.31
CA ASN A 148 -1.66 -6.36 7.26
C ASN A 148 -2.30 -7.59 7.92
N VAL A 149 -2.44 -8.73 7.24
CA VAL A 149 -3.05 -9.95 7.80
C VAL A 149 -2.27 -10.45 9.03
N PRO A 150 -0.93 -10.50 9.05
CA PRO A 150 -0.20 -10.87 10.26
C PRO A 150 -0.46 -9.90 11.41
N ALA A 151 -0.53 -8.59 11.14
CA ALA A 151 -0.88 -7.60 12.15
C ALA A 151 -2.29 -7.83 12.71
N VAL A 152 -3.26 -8.21 11.86
CA VAL A 152 -4.62 -8.51 12.32
C VAL A 152 -4.70 -9.80 13.14
N LEU A 153 -3.99 -10.86 12.73
CA LEU A 153 -4.00 -12.15 13.41
C LEU A 153 -3.24 -12.11 14.74
N PHE A 154 -2.13 -11.38 14.78
CA PHE A 154 -1.21 -11.34 15.92
C PHE A 154 -1.30 -10.04 16.73
N GLY A 155 -2.14 -9.08 16.35
CA GLY A 155 -2.20 -7.74 16.97
C GLY A 155 -2.46 -7.76 18.48
N HIS A 156 -3.19 -8.76 18.97
CA HIS A 156 -3.41 -8.97 20.40
C HIS A 156 -2.15 -9.37 21.20
N ARG A 157 -1.05 -9.76 20.52
CA ARG A 157 0.22 -10.23 21.08
C ARG A 157 1.40 -9.29 20.80
N PHE A 158 1.30 -8.42 19.79
CA PHE A 158 2.43 -7.67 19.24
C PHE A 158 2.34 -6.15 19.37
N ALA A 159 1.22 -5.61 19.88
CA ALA A 159 1.03 -4.17 20.02
C ALA A 159 2.19 -3.46 20.75
N ASP A 160 2.89 -4.14 21.65
CA ASP A 160 3.91 -3.53 22.51
C ASP A 160 5.38 -3.69 22.03
N ARG A 161 5.66 -4.35 20.88
CA ARG A 161 7.03 -4.86 20.59
C ARG A 161 7.70 -4.47 19.28
N LEU A 162 7.09 -3.69 18.39
CA LEU A 162 7.71 -3.34 17.10
C LEU A 162 8.27 -1.90 17.08
N PRO A 163 9.60 -1.72 17.01
CA PRO A 163 10.19 -0.38 16.87
C PRO A 163 9.99 0.15 15.45
N SER A 164 8.97 0.99 15.28
CA SER A 164 8.56 1.67 14.04
C SER A 164 9.74 2.23 13.20
N ARG A 165 10.80 2.75 13.85
CA ARG A 165 11.99 3.32 13.19
C ARG A 165 12.71 2.40 12.19
N TRP A 166 12.84 1.10 12.48
CA TRP A 166 13.62 0.19 11.63
C TRP A 166 12.85 -0.20 10.38
N ILE A 167 11.54 -0.28 10.53
CA ILE A 167 10.63 -0.62 9.45
C ILE A 167 10.62 0.49 8.40
N HIS A 168 10.46 1.75 8.83
CA HIS A 168 10.52 2.91 7.94
C HIS A 168 11.86 2.99 7.20
N ALA A 169 12.97 2.68 7.89
CA ALA A 169 14.31 2.67 7.27
C ALA A 169 14.45 1.63 6.15
N VAL A 170 13.95 0.40 6.35
CA VAL A 170 13.99 -0.65 5.32
C VAL A 170 13.11 -0.30 4.13
N ALA A 171 11.89 0.19 4.37
CA ALA A 171 10.98 0.63 3.30
C ALA A 171 11.59 1.77 2.47
N ALA A 172 12.20 2.77 3.12
CA ALA A 172 12.89 3.87 2.44
C ALA A 172 14.03 3.38 1.53
N VAL A 173 14.88 2.46 2.02
CA VAL A 173 15.96 1.85 1.20
C VAL A 173 15.39 1.16 -0.03
N MET A 174 14.28 0.44 0.11
CA MET A 174 13.64 -0.24 -1.00
C MET A 174 13.06 0.70 -2.06
N PHE A 175 12.40 1.78 -1.63
CA PHE A 175 11.92 2.80 -2.56
C PHE A 175 13.07 3.47 -3.32
N ILE A 176 14.20 3.73 -2.66
CA ILE A 176 15.41 4.25 -3.29
C ILE A 176 15.94 3.27 -4.36
N VAL A 177 16.04 1.98 -4.03
CA VAL A 177 16.50 0.95 -4.98
C VAL A 177 15.57 0.86 -6.20
N LEU A 178 14.26 0.84 -5.99
CA LEU A 178 13.28 0.78 -7.09
C LEU A 178 13.28 2.05 -7.94
N GLY A 179 13.45 3.22 -7.32
CA GLY A 179 13.66 4.49 -8.02
C GLY A 179 14.91 4.48 -8.88
N ALA A 180 16.03 3.95 -8.37
CA ALA A 180 17.27 3.81 -9.13
C ALA A 180 17.13 2.84 -10.31
N LEU A 181 16.40 1.72 -10.12
CA LEU A 181 16.10 0.77 -11.19
C LEU A 181 15.18 1.39 -12.25
N ALA A 182 14.18 2.17 -11.84
CA ALA A 182 13.31 2.92 -12.74
C ALA A 182 14.08 3.97 -13.54
N LEU A 183 15.00 4.70 -12.90
CA LEU A 183 15.86 5.71 -13.52
C LEU A 183 16.75 5.10 -14.60
N ARG A 184 17.36 3.94 -14.31
CA ARG A 184 18.15 3.20 -15.29
C ARG A 184 17.33 2.86 -16.53
N THR A 185 16.10 2.37 -16.37
CA THR A 185 15.21 2.11 -17.51
C THR A 185 14.81 3.37 -18.27
N ALA A 186 14.59 4.49 -17.58
CA ALA A 186 14.25 5.77 -18.21
C ALA A 186 15.38 6.30 -19.10
N LEU A 187 16.63 6.16 -18.66
CA LEU A 187 17.82 6.58 -19.42
C LEU A 187 18.10 5.70 -20.63
N GLN A 188 17.71 4.42 -20.60
CA GLN A 188 17.89 3.48 -21.71
C GLN A 188 16.78 3.53 -22.76
N ALA A 189 15.67 4.21 -22.47
CA ALA A 189 14.52 4.34 -23.36
C ALA A 189 14.56 5.62 -24.23
N GLN A 190 15.68 6.35 -24.20
CA GLN A 190 16.03 7.45 -25.13
C GLN A 190 16.78 6.90 -26.33
#